data_AF-A0A6C0ADK9-F1
#
_entry.id   AF-A0A6C0ADK9-F1
#
_cell.length_a   1.000
_cell.length_b   1.000
_cell.length_c   1.000
_cell.angle_alpha   90.00
_cell.angle_beta   90.00
_cell.angle_gamma   90.00
#
_symmetry.space_group_name_H-M   'P 1'
#
loop_
_entity.id
_entity.type
_entity.pdbx_description
1 polymer ?
#
loop_
_entity_poly.entity_id
_entity_poly.type
_entity_poly.pdbx_seq_one_letter_code
_entity_poly.pdbx_strand_id
1 'polypeptide(L)'
;MIYILDWDDTLIPTSLLDYESKRQNVSLYDIKLNHKIKSELKILELHVFNFVEKLLSKGKVYIVTNADINWFKFSAKSFYPNISDFLINLNVISALDIFKKDFPNIPISQGFPINSTGADWKYNAMKKLLIDKEYNTMISIGDAEYEREASMMIKKDNNKKIISIKLIDNPSIEKMILQLKSMFLNINTFENSAMLTNIVF
;
A
#
# COMPACT_ATOMS: atom_id res chain seq x y z
N MET A 1 1.75 -3.12 -17.95
CA MET A 1 2.26 -3.34 -16.58
C MET A 1 1.11 -3.21 -15.59
N ILE A 2 1.16 -3.94 -14.48
CA ILE A 2 0.31 -3.69 -13.31
C ILE A 2 1.21 -3.32 -12.13
N TYR A 3 0.86 -2.26 -11.42
CA TYR A 3 1.48 -1.88 -10.15
C TYR A 3 0.46 -2.05 -9.03
N ILE A 4 0.90 -2.68 -7.94
CA ILE A 4 0.12 -2.85 -6.72
C ILE A 4 0.87 -2.13 -5.61
N LEU A 5 0.23 -1.16 -4.99
CA LEU A 5 0.79 -0.36 -3.91
C LEU A 5 0.09 -0.71 -2.60
N ASP A 6 0.84 -0.84 -1.52
CA ASP A 6 0.26 -0.73 -0.19
C ASP A 6 -0.02 0.73 0.19
N TRP A 7 -0.84 0.92 1.22
CA TRP A 7 -1.20 2.22 1.76
C TRP A 7 -0.41 2.56 3.03
N ASP A 8 -0.69 1.83 4.11
CA ASP A 8 -0.15 2.06 5.45
C ASP A 8 1.36 1.85 5.47
N ASP A 9 2.10 2.79 6.06
CA ASP A 9 3.57 2.88 6.15
C ASP A 9 4.34 2.81 4.81
N THR A 10 3.62 2.70 3.69
CA THR A 10 4.13 2.74 2.32
C THR A 10 3.88 4.08 1.63
N LEU A 11 2.62 4.53 1.59
CA LEU A 11 2.22 5.83 1.02
C LEU A 11 1.82 6.84 2.10
N ILE A 12 1.39 6.38 3.28
CA ILE A 12 1.05 7.22 4.44
C ILE A 12 1.79 6.72 5.69
N PRO A 13 2.35 7.60 6.56
CA PRO A 13 3.13 7.17 7.73
C PRO A 13 2.22 6.75 8.91
N THR A 14 1.39 5.72 8.70
CA THR A 14 0.36 5.30 9.67
C THR A 14 0.95 5.01 11.05
N SER A 15 2.11 4.36 11.16
CA SER A 15 2.74 4.08 12.46
C SER A 15 3.17 5.34 13.20
N LEU A 16 3.64 6.37 12.49
CA LEU A 16 3.93 7.68 13.09
C LEU A 16 2.64 8.37 13.55
N LEU A 17 1.59 8.33 12.74
CA LEU A 17 0.29 8.93 13.08
C LEU A 17 -0.30 8.24 14.31
N ASP A 18 -0.22 6.92 14.40
CA ASP A 18 -0.71 6.13 15.53
C ASP A 18 0.09 6.41 16.81
N TYR A 19 1.41 6.56 16.69
CA TYR A 19 2.25 6.99 17.80
C TYR A 19 1.81 8.36 18.34
N GLU A 20 1.53 9.32 17.47
CA GLU A 20 1.11 10.66 17.86
C GLU A 20 -0.32 10.71 18.42
N SER A 21 -1.24 9.86 17.95
CA SER A 21 -2.59 9.76 18.52
C SER A 21 -2.55 9.15 19.92
N LYS A 22 -1.73 8.10 20.12
CA LYS A 22 -1.48 7.49 21.43
C LYS A 22 -0.88 8.48 22.43
N ARG A 23 0.07 9.32 22.01
CA ARG A 23 0.62 10.40 22.86
C ARG A 23 -0.43 11.41 23.31
N GLN A 24 -1.44 11.63 22.49
CA GLN A 24 -2.56 12.52 22.79
C GLN A 24 -3.72 11.83 23.51
N ASN A 25 -3.65 10.50 23.70
CA ASN A 25 -4.72 9.66 24.22
C ASN A 25 -6.05 9.85 23.45
N VAL A 26 -5.95 9.92 22.12
CA VAL A 26 -7.10 10.04 21.20
C VAL A 26 -7.04 8.97 20.12
N SER A 27 -8.17 8.78 19.43
CA SER A 27 -8.20 7.90 18.26
C SER A 27 -7.39 8.51 17.10
N LEU A 28 -6.97 7.68 16.16
CA LEU A 28 -6.37 8.13 14.89
C LEU A 28 -7.28 9.07 14.09
N TYR A 29 -8.60 9.02 14.31
CA TYR A 29 -9.56 9.88 13.64
C TYR A 29 -9.62 11.30 14.24
N ASP A 30 -9.15 11.46 15.48
CA ASP A 30 -9.28 12.72 16.25
C ASP A 30 -7.91 13.39 16.52
N ILE A 31 -6.83 12.83 15.98
CA ILE A 31 -5.47 13.30 16.17
C ILE A 31 -5.29 14.76 15.72
N LYS A 32 -4.65 15.57 16.57
CA LYS A 32 -4.22 16.92 16.23
C LYS A 32 -2.72 16.95 15.95
N LEU A 33 -2.36 17.09 14.67
CA LEU A 33 -0.96 17.17 14.26
C LEU A 33 -0.36 18.56 14.55
N ASN A 34 0.88 18.57 15.05
CA ASN A 34 1.65 19.80 15.20
C ASN A 34 2.08 20.36 13.83
N HIS A 35 2.55 21.62 13.81
CA HIS A 35 2.92 22.30 12.57
C HIS A 35 4.06 21.63 11.80
N LYS A 36 5.01 21.00 12.51
CA LYS A 36 6.14 20.29 11.89
C LYS A 36 5.63 19.10 11.09
N ILE A 37 4.86 18.20 11.71
CA ILE A 37 4.33 17.00 11.04
C ILE A 37 3.41 17.39 9.87
N LYS A 38 2.55 18.40 10.05
CA LYS A 38 1.71 18.90 8.94
C LYS A 38 2.53 19.39 7.74
N SER A 39 3.64 20.08 8.00
CA SER A 39 4.52 20.59 6.93
C SER A 39 5.25 19.45 6.23
N GLU A 40 5.72 18.45 6.99
CA GLU A 40 6.38 17.25 6.44
C GLU A 40 5.39 16.40 5.61
N LEU A 41 4.16 16.22 6.09
CA LEU A 41 3.10 15.51 5.34
C LEU A 41 2.75 16.22 4.03
N LYS A 42 2.74 17.55 3.99
CA LYS A 42 2.52 18.30 2.74
C LYS A 42 3.62 18.04 1.70
N ILE A 43 4.86 17.85 2.14
CA ILE A 43 5.97 17.49 1.25
C ILE A 43 5.83 16.04 0.79
N LEU A 44 5.50 15.13 1.71
CA LEU A 44 5.24 13.72 1.39
C LEU A 44 4.09 13.56 0.40
N GLU A 45 3.00 14.31 0.58
CA GLU A 45 1.83 14.36 -0.31
C GLU A 45 2.24 14.59 -1.77
N LEU A 46 3.09 15.60 -2.01
CA LEU A 46 3.59 15.89 -3.35
C LEU A 46 4.40 14.72 -3.94
N HIS A 47 5.20 14.03 -3.12
CA HIS A 47 5.97 12.87 -3.55
C HIS A 47 5.10 11.65 -3.82
N VAL A 48 4.06 11.41 -3.02
CA VAL A 48 3.05 10.37 -3.27
C VAL A 48 2.35 10.63 -4.59
N PHE A 49 1.87 11.86 -4.83
CA PHE A 49 1.23 12.22 -6.09
C PHE A 49 2.11 11.97 -7.30
N ASN A 50 3.32 12.56 -7.31
CA ASN A 50 4.26 12.42 -8.42
C ASN A 50 4.62 10.96 -8.68
N PHE A 51 4.81 10.16 -7.62
CA PHE A 51 5.11 8.74 -7.75
C PHE A 51 3.95 7.96 -8.37
N VAL A 52 2.73 8.13 -7.84
CA VAL A 52 1.55 7.41 -8.35
C VAL A 52 1.23 7.84 -9.79
N GLU A 53 1.30 9.13 -10.10
CA GLU A 53 1.13 9.65 -11.46
C GLU A 53 2.16 9.05 -12.43
N LYS A 54 3.43 8.96 -12.01
CA LYS A 54 4.48 8.31 -12.79
C LYS A 54 4.14 6.86 -13.09
N LEU A 55 3.65 6.09 -12.12
CA LEU A 55 3.24 4.71 -12.34
C LEU A 55 2.04 4.59 -13.28
N LEU A 56 1.05 5.48 -13.14
CA LEU A 56 -0.13 5.53 -14.03
C LEU A 56 0.26 5.77 -15.49
N SER A 57 1.27 6.61 -15.75
CA SER A 57 1.79 6.80 -17.12
C SER A 57 2.44 5.55 -17.74
N LYS A 58 2.70 4.51 -16.93
CA LYS A 58 3.44 3.29 -17.32
C LYS A 58 2.59 2.03 -17.27
N GLY A 59 1.43 2.08 -16.63
CA GLY A 59 0.56 0.93 -16.48
C GLY A 59 -0.64 1.20 -15.57
N LYS A 60 -1.34 0.11 -15.25
CA LYS A 60 -2.49 0.18 -14.34
C LYS A 60 -1.98 0.16 -12.90
N VAL A 61 -2.47 1.10 -12.08
CA VAL A 61 -2.12 1.20 -10.66
C VAL A 61 -3.32 0.81 -9.82
N TYR A 62 -3.07 -0.01 -8.80
CA TYR A 62 -4.05 -0.41 -7.81
C TYR A 62 -3.45 -0.20 -6.42
N ILE A 63 -4.27 0.24 -5.47
CA ILE A 63 -3.90 0.22 -4.06
C ILE A 63 -4.55 -1.01 -3.43
N VAL A 64 -3.77 -1.85 -2.76
CA VAL A 64 -4.24 -3.03 -2.03
C VAL A 64 -3.76 -2.93 -0.59
N THR A 65 -4.68 -2.60 0.33
CA THR A 65 -4.40 -2.41 1.76
C THR A 65 -5.07 -3.49 2.60
N ASN A 66 -4.44 -3.85 3.73
CA ASN A 66 -5.05 -4.68 4.77
C ASN A 66 -5.95 -3.89 5.73
N ALA A 67 -6.00 -2.57 5.62
CA ALA A 67 -6.97 -1.75 6.32
C ALA A 67 -8.34 -1.78 5.62
N ASP A 68 -9.39 -1.35 6.32
CA ASP A 68 -10.72 -1.17 5.72
C ASP A 68 -10.76 0.07 4.80
N ILE A 69 -11.73 0.09 3.88
CA ILE A 69 -11.85 1.17 2.89
C ILE A 69 -12.18 2.54 3.52
N ASN A 70 -12.81 2.57 4.70
CA ASN A 70 -13.14 3.83 5.36
C ASN A 70 -11.88 4.47 5.95
N TRP A 71 -10.97 3.68 6.51
CA TRP A 71 -9.65 4.16 6.93
C TRP A 71 -8.89 4.79 5.76
N PHE A 72 -8.81 4.11 4.61
CA PHE A 72 -8.16 4.67 3.42
C PHE A 72 -8.76 6.03 3.04
N LYS A 73 -10.09 6.11 2.91
CA LYS A 73 -10.76 7.36 2.49
C LYS A 73 -10.59 8.48 3.50
N PHE A 74 -10.73 8.17 4.79
CA PHE A 74 -10.53 9.14 5.86
C PHE A 74 -9.10 9.65 5.86
N SER A 75 -8.13 8.74 5.89
CA SER A 75 -6.72 9.11 6.01
C SER A 75 -6.22 9.87 4.78
N ALA A 76 -6.66 9.52 3.56
CA ALA A 76 -6.37 10.30 2.36
C ALA A 76 -6.90 11.74 2.48
N LYS A 77 -8.16 11.95 2.92
CA LYS A 77 -8.73 13.30 3.08
C LYS A 77 -8.09 14.10 4.21
N SER A 78 -7.79 13.45 5.32
CA SER A 78 -7.28 14.11 6.53
C SER A 78 -5.81 14.48 6.42
N PHE A 79 -4.99 13.63 5.78
CA PHE A 79 -3.55 13.78 5.76
C PHE A 79 -3.00 14.21 4.39
N TYR A 80 -3.72 13.92 3.29
CA TYR A 80 -3.40 14.31 1.92
C TYR A 80 -4.55 15.05 1.21
N PRO A 81 -5.03 16.18 1.78
CA PRO A 81 -6.23 16.85 1.30
C PRO A 81 -6.14 17.31 -0.17
N ASN A 82 -4.96 17.75 -0.65
CA ASN A 82 -4.79 18.30 -2.00
C ASN A 82 -4.85 17.23 -3.09
N ILE A 83 -4.61 15.96 -2.74
CA ILE A 83 -4.59 14.84 -3.69
C ILE A 83 -5.61 13.76 -3.34
N SER A 84 -6.44 13.98 -2.31
CA SER A 84 -7.39 13.00 -1.82
C SER A 84 -8.38 12.54 -2.89
N ASP A 85 -8.93 13.46 -3.68
CA ASP A 85 -9.83 13.12 -4.79
C ASP A 85 -9.11 12.32 -5.88
N PHE A 86 -7.85 12.64 -6.19
CA PHE A 86 -7.03 11.86 -7.11
C PHE A 86 -6.86 10.42 -6.59
N LEU A 87 -6.50 10.25 -5.32
CA LEU A 87 -6.29 8.93 -4.69
C LEU A 87 -7.57 8.11 -4.58
N ILE A 88 -8.70 8.74 -4.20
CA ILE A 88 -10.00 8.07 -4.04
C ILE A 88 -10.57 7.59 -5.38
N ASN A 89 -10.24 8.27 -6.48
CA ASN A 89 -10.63 7.87 -7.83
C ASN A 89 -9.75 6.76 -8.42
N LEU A 90 -8.68 6.33 -7.73
CA LEU A 90 -7.92 5.15 -8.12
C LEU A 90 -8.68 3.86 -7.82
N ASN A 91 -8.22 2.76 -8.41
CA ASN A 91 -8.73 1.44 -8.07
C ASN A 91 -8.14 0.98 -6.74
N VAL A 92 -8.89 1.20 -5.65
CA VAL A 92 -8.49 0.85 -4.29
C VAL A 92 -9.25 -0.39 -3.82
N ILE A 93 -8.52 -1.34 -3.26
CA ILE A 93 -9.03 -2.62 -2.78
C ILE A 93 -8.62 -2.78 -1.32
N SER A 94 -9.62 -2.87 -0.45
CA SER A 94 -9.41 -3.35 0.92
C SER A 94 -9.45 -4.88 0.92
N ALA A 95 -8.30 -5.48 1.22
CA ALA A 95 -8.18 -6.93 1.38
C ALA A 95 -9.01 -7.42 2.59
N LEU A 96 -9.06 -6.62 3.65
CA LEU A 96 -9.88 -6.88 4.83
C LEU A 96 -11.38 -6.89 4.50
N ASP A 97 -11.87 -5.94 3.70
CA ASP A 97 -13.29 -5.88 3.36
C ASP A 97 -13.71 -7.01 2.41
N ILE A 98 -12.83 -7.40 1.47
CA ILE A 98 -13.03 -8.62 0.67
C ILE A 98 -13.12 -9.85 1.58
N PHE A 99 -12.19 -9.96 2.52
CA PHE A 99 -12.17 -11.08 3.45
C PHE A 99 -13.46 -11.14 4.30
N LYS A 100 -13.88 -10.03 4.90
CA LYS A 100 -15.14 -9.94 5.68
C LYS A 100 -16.36 -10.34 4.84
N LYS A 101 -16.38 -9.98 3.55
CA LYS A 101 -17.45 -10.35 2.63
C LYS A 101 -17.47 -11.84 2.32
N ASP A 102 -16.30 -12.46 2.15
CA ASP A 102 -16.19 -13.89 1.86
C ASP A 102 -16.46 -14.75 3.11
N PHE A 103 -16.20 -14.21 4.31
CA PHE A 103 -16.33 -14.90 5.60
C PHE A 103 -17.17 -14.09 6.62
N PRO A 104 -18.45 -13.82 6.35
CA PRO A 104 -19.27 -12.91 7.17
C PRO A 104 -19.54 -13.40 8.60
N ASN A 105 -19.39 -14.70 8.85
CA ASN A 105 -19.71 -15.35 10.13
C ASN A 105 -18.49 -15.56 11.04
N ILE A 106 -17.28 -15.12 10.64
CA ILE A 106 -16.07 -15.26 11.44
C ILE A 106 -15.77 -13.92 12.12
N PRO A 107 -15.90 -13.80 13.45
CA PRO A 107 -15.57 -12.57 14.15
C PRO A 107 -14.07 -12.29 14.07
N ILE A 108 -13.70 -11.07 13.71
CA ILE A 108 -12.30 -10.63 13.61
C ILE A 108 -11.53 -10.90 14.92
N SER A 109 -12.21 -10.76 16.06
CA SER A 109 -11.66 -10.98 17.40
C SER A 109 -11.42 -12.45 17.76
N GLN A 110 -12.03 -13.41 17.05
CA GLN A 110 -11.81 -14.84 17.29
C GLN A 110 -10.57 -15.38 16.59
N GLY A 111 -9.78 -14.49 15.97
CA GLY A 111 -8.81 -14.89 14.98
C GLY A 111 -9.54 -15.26 13.69
N PHE A 112 -8.99 -14.79 12.59
CA PHE A 112 -9.29 -15.22 11.22
C PHE A 112 -9.33 -16.76 11.15
N PRO A 113 -9.92 -17.40 10.11
CA PRO A 113 -9.89 -18.86 9.96
C PRO A 113 -8.51 -19.36 10.34
N ILE A 114 -8.46 -20.30 11.29
CA ILE A 114 -7.25 -20.71 12.01
C ILE A 114 -6.06 -20.75 11.01
N ASN A 115 -5.10 -19.83 11.21
CA ASN A 115 -3.89 -19.60 10.39
C ASN A 115 -3.93 -18.57 9.24
N SER A 116 -4.99 -17.75 9.06
CA SER A 116 -4.97 -16.68 8.05
C SER A 116 -4.20 -15.44 8.52
N THR A 117 -3.26 -14.99 7.68
CA THR A 117 -2.37 -13.84 7.87
C THR A 117 -2.77 -12.66 6.98
N GLY A 118 -2.17 -11.48 7.22
CA GLY A 118 -2.31 -10.33 6.32
C GLY A 118 -1.82 -10.61 4.88
N ALA A 119 -0.90 -11.56 4.70
CA ALA A 119 -0.47 -12.00 3.37
C ALA A 119 -1.58 -12.75 2.62
N ASP A 120 -2.35 -13.58 3.33
CA ASP A 120 -3.46 -14.34 2.73
C ASP A 120 -4.57 -13.42 2.23
N TRP A 121 -4.87 -12.34 2.96
CA TRP A 121 -5.88 -11.38 2.52
C TRP A 121 -5.42 -10.66 1.26
N LYS A 122 -4.17 -10.18 1.23
CA LYS A 122 -3.61 -9.53 0.05
C LYS A 122 -3.55 -10.48 -1.13
N TYR A 123 -3.12 -11.73 -0.94
CA TYR A 123 -3.12 -12.74 -2.00
C TYR A 123 -4.53 -12.93 -2.58
N ASN A 124 -5.56 -13.11 -1.74
CA ASN A 124 -6.93 -13.28 -2.22
C ASN A 124 -7.45 -12.03 -2.96
N ALA A 125 -7.16 -10.83 -2.45
CA ALA A 125 -7.52 -9.57 -3.09
C ALA A 125 -6.83 -9.41 -4.45
N MET A 126 -5.52 -9.65 -4.51
CA MET A 126 -4.73 -9.60 -5.74
C MET A 126 -5.20 -10.65 -6.75
N LYS A 127 -5.48 -11.88 -6.31
CA LYS A 127 -5.97 -12.95 -7.18
C LYS A 127 -7.30 -12.57 -7.84
N LYS A 128 -8.26 -12.08 -7.06
CA LYS A 128 -9.55 -11.57 -7.58
C LYS A 128 -9.37 -10.39 -8.52
N LEU A 129 -8.45 -9.49 -8.21
CA LEU A 129 -8.13 -8.34 -9.07
C LEU A 129 -7.59 -8.78 -10.44
N LEU A 130 -6.74 -9.80 -10.46
CA LEU A 130 -5.94 -10.18 -11.63
C LEU A 130 -6.63 -11.21 -12.54
N ILE A 131 -7.68 -11.90 -12.08
CA ILE A 131 -8.29 -13.06 -12.77
C ILE A 131 -8.66 -12.78 -14.24
N ASP A 132 -9.22 -11.61 -14.53
CA ASP A 132 -9.64 -11.21 -15.88
C ASP A 132 -8.77 -10.10 -16.47
N LYS A 133 -7.53 -9.96 -15.99
CA LYS A 133 -6.61 -8.90 -16.43
C LYS A 133 -5.50 -9.50 -17.27
N GLU A 134 -5.34 -8.96 -18.48
CA GLU A 134 -4.13 -9.20 -19.25
C GLU A 134 -2.97 -8.33 -18.75
N TYR A 135 -1.91 -8.99 -18.33
CA TYR A 135 -0.64 -8.36 -17.98
C TYR A 135 0.53 -9.31 -18.22
N ASN A 136 1.71 -8.74 -18.46
CA ASN A 136 2.97 -9.49 -18.56
C ASN A 136 3.82 -9.34 -17.30
N THR A 137 3.66 -8.24 -16.57
CA THR A 137 4.44 -7.93 -15.38
C THR A 137 3.57 -7.27 -14.32
N MET A 138 3.68 -7.77 -13.09
CA MET A 138 3.13 -7.19 -11.87
C MET A 138 4.29 -6.74 -10.96
N ILE A 139 4.23 -5.51 -10.48
CA ILE A 139 5.16 -4.97 -9.49
C ILE A 139 4.35 -4.63 -8.23
N SER A 140 4.61 -5.33 -7.14
CA SER A 140 4.05 -5.04 -5.83
C SER A 140 5.05 -4.22 -5.01
N ILE A 141 4.59 -3.17 -4.34
CA ILE A 141 5.41 -2.24 -3.57
C ILE A 141 4.75 -2.02 -2.22
N GLY A 142 5.46 -2.34 -1.14
CA GLY A 142 4.98 -2.19 0.22
C GLY A 142 6.10 -2.26 1.26
N ASP A 143 5.80 -1.90 2.49
CA ASP A 143 6.73 -1.90 3.61
C ASP A 143 6.56 -3.12 4.53
N ALA A 144 5.54 -3.96 4.38
CA ALA A 144 5.40 -5.18 5.17
C ALA A 144 5.93 -6.42 4.41
N GLU A 145 6.10 -7.53 5.13
CA GLU A 145 6.37 -8.82 4.47
C GLU A 145 5.11 -9.39 3.79
N TYR A 146 3.93 -8.89 4.14
CA TYR A 146 2.65 -9.37 3.61
C TYR A 146 2.55 -9.21 2.09
N GLU A 147 3.01 -8.08 1.52
CA GLU A 147 2.97 -7.84 0.07
C GLU A 147 3.91 -8.80 -0.67
N ARG A 148 5.05 -9.11 -0.04
CA ARG A 148 6.04 -10.03 -0.59
C ARG A 148 5.53 -11.45 -0.60
N GLU A 149 5.00 -11.93 0.51
CA GLU A 149 4.41 -13.27 0.62
C GLU A 149 3.23 -13.43 -0.34
N ALA A 150 2.33 -12.45 -0.41
CA ALA A 150 1.23 -12.42 -1.37
C ALA A 150 1.72 -12.49 -2.83
N SER A 151 2.76 -11.71 -3.17
CA SER A 151 3.35 -11.73 -4.51
C SER A 151 3.99 -13.07 -4.85
N MET A 152 4.61 -13.74 -3.87
CA MET A 152 5.16 -15.08 -4.06
C MET A 152 4.06 -16.12 -4.29
N MET A 153 2.94 -16.03 -3.58
CA MET A 153 1.77 -16.87 -3.81
C MET A 153 1.19 -16.66 -5.22
N ILE A 154 1.02 -15.40 -5.66
CA ILE A 154 0.58 -15.08 -7.03
C ILE A 154 1.54 -15.65 -8.09
N LYS A 155 2.86 -15.59 -7.84
CA LYS A 155 3.87 -16.15 -8.76
C LYS A 155 3.80 -17.67 -8.87
N LYS A 156 3.44 -18.39 -7.80
CA LYS A 156 3.25 -19.85 -7.86
C LYS A 156 2.05 -20.23 -8.73
N ASP A 157 1.05 -19.36 -8.79
CA ASP A 157 -0.21 -19.60 -9.51
C ASP A 157 -0.18 -19.11 -10.97
N ASN A 158 0.86 -18.39 -11.40
CA ASN A 158 0.95 -17.89 -12.77
C ASN A 158 2.39 -17.84 -13.31
N ASN A 159 2.53 -17.94 -14.64
CA ASN A 159 3.83 -17.87 -15.32
C ASN A 159 4.24 -16.43 -15.74
N LYS A 160 3.62 -15.40 -15.17
CA LYS A 160 3.91 -13.98 -15.43
C LYS A 160 5.09 -13.51 -14.58
N LYS A 161 5.69 -12.39 -15.00
CA LYS A 161 6.78 -11.75 -14.27
C LYS A 161 6.22 -11.03 -13.04
N ILE A 162 6.59 -11.48 -11.84
CA ILE A 162 6.21 -10.84 -10.57
C ILE A 162 7.46 -10.27 -9.90
N ILE A 163 7.41 -8.99 -9.55
CA ILE A 163 8.43 -8.28 -8.78
C ILE A 163 7.78 -7.78 -7.49
N SER A 164 8.46 -7.97 -6.36
CA SER A 164 8.08 -7.37 -5.08
C SER A 164 9.21 -6.45 -4.64
N ILE A 165 8.88 -5.20 -4.32
CA ILE A 165 9.81 -4.21 -3.79
C ILE A 165 9.42 -3.98 -2.33
N LYS A 166 10.38 -4.23 -1.43
CA LYS A 166 10.21 -4.06 0.01
C LYS A 166 10.79 -2.71 0.43
N LEU A 167 9.94 -1.84 0.94
CA LEU A 167 10.35 -0.58 1.57
C LEU A 167 10.70 -0.81 3.04
N ILE A 168 11.35 0.18 3.66
CA ILE A 168 11.64 0.21 5.09
C ILE A 168 10.33 0.22 5.87
N ASP A 169 10.23 -0.66 6.87
CA ASP A 169 9.11 -0.78 7.80
C ASP A 169 9.08 0.40 8.79
N ASN A 170 7.87 0.85 9.14
CA ASN A 170 7.61 1.95 10.07
C ASN A 170 8.50 3.19 9.83
N PRO A 171 8.61 3.70 8.58
CA PRO A 171 9.56 4.74 8.24
C PRO A 171 9.18 6.10 8.84
N SER A 172 10.18 6.95 9.09
CA SER A 172 9.90 8.38 9.29
C SER A 172 9.43 9.01 7.98
N ILE A 173 8.73 10.16 8.05
CA ILE A 173 8.29 10.89 6.85
C ILE A 173 9.48 11.19 5.92
N GLU A 174 10.64 11.56 6.47
CA GLU A 174 11.86 11.79 5.70
C GLU A 174 12.28 10.53 4.92
N LYS A 175 12.31 9.36 5.58
CA LYS A 175 12.66 8.08 4.94
C LYS A 175 11.63 7.70 3.86
N MET A 176 10.34 7.96 4.08
CA MET A 176 9.32 7.74 3.04
C MET A 176 9.59 8.61 1.81
N ILE A 177 9.86 9.90 2.01
CA ILE A 177 10.18 10.82 0.92
C ILE A 177 11.40 10.34 0.13
N LEU A 178 12.48 9.93 0.81
CA LEU A 178 13.70 9.44 0.15
C LEU A 178 13.45 8.17 -0.66
N GLN A 179 12.70 7.22 -0.11
CA GLN A 179 12.35 5.98 -0.81
C GLN A 179 11.45 6.24 -2.02
N LEU A 180 10.41 7.08 -1.89
CA LEU A 180 9.54 7.45 -3.01
C LEU A 180 10.28 8.22 -4.10
N LYS A 181 11.22 9.11 -3.74
CA LYS A 181 12.12 9.77 -4.70
C LYS A 181 12.98 8.75 -5.45
N SER A 182 13.59 7.80 -4.72
CA SER A 182 14.38 6.73 -5.32
C SER A 182 13.54 5.87 -6.27
N MET A 183 12.32 5.52 -5.87
CA MET A 183 11.35 4.81 -6.70
C MET A 183 11.00 5.56 -7.97
N PHE A 184 10.68 6.85 -7.85
CA PHE A 184 10.35 7.70 -8.98
C PHE A 184 11.48 7.76 -10.01
N LEU A 185 12.73 7.92 -9.57
CA LEU A 185 13.90 8.02 -10.44
C LEU A 185 14.27 6.69 -11.10
N ASN A 186 14.10 5.58 -10.39
CA ASN A 186 14.60 4.28 -10.81
C ASN A 186 13.52 3.33 -11.36
N ILE A 187 12.28 3.79 -11.55
CA ILE A 187 11.18 2.90 -11.95
C ILE A 187 11.48 2.10 -13.23
N ASN A 188 12.13 2.72 -14.23
CA ASN A 188 12.50 2.05 -15.48
C ASN A 188 13.50 0.90 -15.24
N THR A 189 14.38 1.05 -14.25
CA THR A 189 15.36 0.02 -13.88
C THR A 189 14.65 -1.20 -13.30
N PHE A 190 13.62 -0.99 -12.46
CA PHE A 190 12.86 -2.09 -11.85
C PHE A 190 12.04 -2.87 -12.88
N GLU A 191 11.48 -2.18 -13.87
CA GLU A 191 10.71 -2.81 -14.97
C GLU A 191 11.57 -3.81 -15.77
N ASN A 192 12.84 -3.47 -15.97
CA ASN A 192 13.79 -4.27 -16.76
C ASN A 192 14.51 -5.34 -15.93
N SER A 193 14.38 -5.34 -14.60
CA SER A 193 15.02 -6.33 -13.74
C SER A 193 14.51 -7.75 -14.00
N ALA A 194 15.40 -8.74 -14.11
CA ALA A 194 15.09 -10.04 -14.72
C ALA A 194 14.10 -10.94 -13.95
N MET A 195 13.91 -10.82 -12.63
CA MET A 195 12.88 -11.48 -11.79
C MET A 195 13.25 -11.24 -10.31
N LEU A 196 12.27 -11.30 -9.39
CA LEU A 196 12.40 -11.25 -7.91
C LEU A 196 13.74 -10.67 -7.42
N THR A 197 13.95 -9.39 -7.65
CA THR A 197 15.10 -8.68 -7.09
C THR A 197 14.62 -8.07 -5.80
N ASN A 198 15.19 -8.56 -4.69
CA ASN A 198 15.09 -7.87 -3.41
C ASN A 198 15.81 -6.54 -3.57
N ILE A 199 15.06 -5.47 -3.79
CA ILE A 199 15.57 -4.12 -3.68
C ILE A 199 15.08 -3.64 -2.33
N VAL A 200 15.94 -3.85 -1.35
CA VAL A 200 15.76 -3.35 0.01
C VAL A 200 16.43 -1.99 0.05
N PHE A 201 15.70 -0.97 0.51
CA PHE A 201 16.23 0.37 0.79
C PHE A 201 16.67 0.48 2.24
#